data_AF-A0A6P1RDM6-F1
#
_entry.id   AF-A0A6P1RDM6-F1
#
_cell.length_a   1.000
_cell.length_b   1.000
_cell.length_c   1.000
_cell.angle_alpha   90.00
_cell.angle_beta   90.00
_cell.angle_gamma   90.00
#
_symmetry.space_group_name_H-M   'P 1'
#
loop_
_entity.id
_entity.type
_entity.pdbx_description
1 polymer ?
#
loop_
_entity_poly.entity_id
_entity_poly.type
_entity_poly.pdbx_seq_one_letter_code
_entity_poly.pdbx_strand_id
1 'polypeptide(L)'
;MIGRTTMRTWTILHTFLFLAIVAGVPTARALTQDELIARIQAAGYTQVSEIKSTAEGTTAKAVKNGKPVRLLIDGAGQIKEQN
;
A
#
# COMPACT_ATOMS: atom_id res chain seq x y z
N MET A 1 3.68 -17.75 -31.78
CA MET A 1 4.64 -16.66 -31.54
C MET A 1 3.88 -15.35 -31.43
N ILE A 2 4.04 -14.65 -30.29
CA ILE A 2 4.02 -13.17 -30.11
C ILE A 2 2.72 -12.47 -30.57
N GLY A 3 1.81 -12.02 -29.70
CA GLY A 3 2.04 -11.16 -28.54
C GLY A 3 1.51 -9.76 -28.84
N ARG A 4 0.40 -9.36 -28.22
CA ARG A 4 0.03 -7.94 -28.06
C ARG A 4 -0.99 -7.79 -26.93
N THR A 5 -0.47 -7.62 -25.72
CA THR A 5 -1.24 -7.21 -24.56
C THR A 5 -1.67 -5.77 -24.74
N THR A 6 -2.96 -5.58 -25.02
CA THR A 6 -3.64 -4.28 -25.02
C THR A 6 -3.40 -3.64 -23.66
N MET A 7 -2.56 -2.61 -23.64
CA MET A 7 -2.32 -1.76 -22.48
C MET A 7 -3.63 -1.06 -22.12
N ARG A 8 -4.33 -1.60 -21.12
CA ARG A 8 -5.46 -0.95 -20.47
C ARG A 8 -4.90 0.12 -19.54
N THR A 9 -4.63 1.28 -20.13
CA THR A 9 -4.58 2.61 -19.53
C THR A 9 -5.24 2.67 -18.15
N TRP A 10 -4.41 2.71 -17.11
CA TRP A 10 -4.82 3.14 -15.78
C TRP A 10 -4.30 4.56 -15.60
N THR A 11 -5.20 5.51 -15.80
CA THR A 11 -5.01 6.94 -15.64
C THR A 11 -4.73 7.24 -14.17
N ILE A 12 -3.46 7.27 -13.76
CA ILE A 12 -3.06 7.64 -12.40
C ILE A 12 -2.85 9.16 -12.36
N LEU A 13 -3.96 9.89 -12.26
CA LEU A 13 -3.96 11.30 -11.88
C LEU A 13 -4.25 11.38 -10.38
N HIS A 14 -3.22 11.42 -9.52
CA HIS A 14 -3.42 11.78 -8.12
C HIS A 14 -2.29 12.72 -7.69
N THR A 15 -2.67 14.00 -7.66
CA THR A 15 -1.94 15.18 -7.24
C THR A 15 -1.20 14.94 -5.92
N PHE A 16 0.12 15.19 -5.92
CA PHE A 16 0.95 15.18 -4.72
C PHE A 16 0.54 16.34 -3.80
N LEU A 17 -0.34 16.09 -2.84
CA LEU A 17 -0.60 17.01 -1.73
C LEU A 17 0.33 16.63 -0.58
N PHE A 18 1.43 17.37 -0.42
CA PHE A 18 2.31 17.27 0.74
C PHE A 18 1.55 17.76 1.98
N LEU A 19 1.04 16.83 2.81
CA LEU A 19 0.45 17.13 4.10
C LEU A 19 1.50 16.97 5.21
N ALA A 20 1.84 18.07 5.87
CA ALA A 20 2.69 18.10 7.04
C ALA A 20 2.06 17.29 8.18
N ILE A 21 2.80 16.31 8.70
CA ILE A 21 2.35 15.35 9.71
C ILE A 21 2.30 16.05 11.08
N VAL A 22 1.10 16.16 11.66
CA VAL A 22 0.91 16.43 13.10
C VAL A 22 0.52 15.13 13.82
N ALA A 23 1.01 14.98 15.04
CA ALA A 23 1.20 13.72 15.74
C ALA A 23 -0.08 12.94 16.14
N GLY A 24 0.06 11.60 16.11
CA GLY A 24 -0.29 10.70 17.23
C GLY A 24 -1.75 10.33 17.47
N VAL A 25 -2.18 9.16 16.98
CA VAL A 25 -3.18 8.31 17.66
C VAL A 25 -3.04 6.85 17.19
N PRO A 26 -2.69 5.89 18.08
CA PRO A 26 -2.82 4.47 17.76
C PRO A 26 -4.20 4.03 18.23
N THR A 27 -5.21 4.10 17.35
CA THR A 27 -6.46 3.43 17.68
C THR A 27 -6.39 2.03 17.11
N ALA A 28 -6.30 1.03 17.98
CA ALA A 28 -6.50 -0.37 17.63
C ALA A 28 -7.97 -0.57 17.23
N ARG A 29 -8.30 -0.16 16.01
CA ARG A 29 -9.58 -0.46 15.35
C ARG A 29 -9.25 -1.58 14.37
N ALA A 30 -10.15 -2.53 14.19
CA ALA A 30 -10.00 -3.58 13.19
C ALA A 30 -9.45 -2.94 11.90
N LEU A 31 -8.26 -3.36 11.44
CA LEU A 31 -7.49 -2.65 10.40
C LEU A 31 -8.37 -2.40 9.17
N THR A 32 -8.96 -1.21 9.13
CA THR A 32 -9.74 -0.78 7.98
C THR A 32 -8.76 -0.48 6.86
N GLN A 33 -9.22 -0.59 5.61
CA GLN A 33 -8.37 -0.38 4.44
C GLN A 33 -7.67 0.99 4.49
N ASP A 34 -8.36 2.03 4.93
CA ASP A 34 -7.80 3.37 5.13
C ASP A 34 -6.71 3.42 6.21
N GLU A 35 -6.89 2.72 7.34
CA GLU A 35 -5.88 2.69 8.39
C GLU A 35 -4.62 1.95 7.94
N LEU A 36 -4.80 0.86 7.19
CA LEU A 36 -3.70 0.13 6.56
C LEU A 36 -2.91 1.04 5.62
N ILE A 37 -3.61 1.79 4.76
CA ILE A 37 -3.02 2.76 3.83
C ILE A 37 -2.28 3.86 4.61
N ALA A 38 -2.85 4.36 5.70
CA ALA A 38 -2.22 5.37 6.55
C ALA A 38 -0.95 4.86 7.22
N ARG A 39 -0.93 3.61 7.72
CA ARG A 39 0.25 2.99 8.34
C ARG A 39 1.36 2.70 7.33
N ILE A 40 1.00 2.21 6.14
CA ILE A 40 1.94 2.01 5.04
C ILE A 40 2.54 3.37 4.63
N GLN A 41 1.74 4.42 4.53
CA GLN A 41 2.24 5.77 4.27
C GLN A 41 3.13 6.32 5.40
N ALA A 42 2.73 6.12 6.66
CA ALA A 42 3.52 6.53 7.82
C ALA A 42 4.87 5.80 7.90
N ALA A 43 4.96 4.58 7.37
CA ALA A 43 6.20 3.83 7.25
C ALA A 43 7.09 4.25 6.05
N GLY A 44 6.69 5.30 5.32
CA GLY A 44 7.47 5.89 4.22
C GLY A 44 7.23 5.24 2.86
N TYR A 45 6.18 4.44 2.73
CA TYR A 45 5.77 3.85 1.46
C TYR A 45 4.72 4.75 0.79
N THR A 46 4.71 4.76 -0.53
CA THR A 46 3.82 5.59 -1.34
C THR A 46 3.08 4.72 -2.36
N GLN A 47 2.06 5.27 -3.04
CA GLN A 47 1.33 4.56 -4.10
C GLN A 47 0.84 3.16 -3.67
N VAL A 48 0.18 3.08 -2.52
CA VAL A 48 -0.40 1.82 -2.01
C VAL A 48 -1.54 1.38 -2.92
N SER A 49 -1.51 0.13 -3.39
CA SER A 49 -2.46 -0.42 -4.36
C SER A 49 -2.49 -1.95 -4.29
N GLU A 50 -3.43 -2.57 -5.01
CA GLU A 50 -3.57 -4.03 -5.07
C GLU A 50 -3.69 -4.70 -3.69
N ILE A 51 -4.44 -4.05 -2.79
CA ILE A 51 -4.74 -4.58 -1.45
C ILE A 51 -5.64 -5.80 -1.60
N LYS A 52 -5.14 -6.97 -1.20
CA LYS A 52 -5.86 -8.25 -1.27
C LYS A 52 -5.68 -9.02 0.03
N SER A 53 -6.78 -9.37 0.69
CA SER A 53 -6.78 -10.29 1.81
C SER A 53 -6.56 -11.73 1.32
N THR A 54 -5.50 -12.37 1.81
CA THR A 54 -5.18 -13.79 1.62
C THR A 54 -5.32 -14.51 2.96
N ALA A 55 -5.23 -15.85 2.96
CA ALA A 55 -5.29 -16.65 4.18
C ALA A 55 -4.13 -16.35 5.16
N GLU A 56 -3.01 -15.82 4.67
CA GLU A 56 -1.82 -15.46 5.47
C GLU A 56 -1.87 -14.01 5.99
N GLY A 57 -2.73 -13.17 5.42
CA GLY A 57 -2.81 -11.75 5.77
C GLY A 57 -3.23 -10.89 4.57
N THR A 58 -3.17 -9.58 4.72
CA THR A 58 -3.46 -8.64 3.63
C THR A 58 -2.20 -8.33 2.85
N THR A 59 -2.16 -8.66 1.57
CA THR A 59 -1.07 -8.24 0.67
C THR A 59 -1.38 -6.87 0.07
N ALA A 60 -0.38 -6.02 -0.09
CA ALA A 60 -0.47 -4.73 -0.76
C ALA A 60 0.78 -4.46 -1.58
N LYS A 61 0.66 -3.74 -2.70
CA LYS A 61 1.80 -3.17 -3.42
C LYS A 61 1.98 -1.73 -3.00
N ALA A 62 3.22 -1.32 -2.82
CA ALA A 62 3.57 0.05 -2.53
C ALA A 62 4.92 0.40 -3.17
N VAL A 63 5.31 1.65 -3.09
CA VAL A 63 6.57 2.18 -3.61
C VAL A 63 7.36 2.76 -2.46
N LYS A 64 8.55 2.20 -2.19
CA LYS A 64 9.50 2.71 -1.20
C LYS A 64 10.72 3.22 -1.95
N ASN A 65 11.09 4.49 -1.73
CA ASN A 65 12.27 5.08 -2.36
C ASN A 65 12.27 4.97 -3.92
N GLY A 66 11.10 5.09 -4.54
CA GLY A 66 10.95 4.94 -6.00
C GLY A 66 11.01 3.50 -6.52
N LYS A 67 11.16 2.50 -5.64
CA LYS A 67 11.14 1.08 -6.02
C LYS A 67 9.80 0.43 -5.63
N PRO A 68 9.14 -0.29 -6.55
CA PRO A 68 7.95 -1.05 -6.21
C PRO A 68 8.32 -2.22 -5.30
N VAL A 69 7.64 -2.31 -4.17
CA VAL A 69 7.81 -3.34 -3.14
C VAL A 69 6.46 -3.98 -2.82
N ARG A 70 6.48 -5.26 -2.50
CA ARG A 70 5.29 -5.99 -2.03
C ARG A 70 5.30 -6.03 -0.52
N LEU A 71 4.15 -5.75 0.07
CA LEU A 71 3.93 -5.75 1.50
C LEU A 71 2.96 -6.86 1.84
N LEU A 72 3.29 -7.66 2.86
CA LEU A 72 2.39 -8.59 3.52
C LEU A 72 2.06 -8.01 4.88
N ILE A 73 0.78 -7.84 5.16
CA ILE A 73 0.28 -7.28 6.40
C ILE A 73 -0.47 -8.37 7.16
N ASP A 74 0.10 -8.79 8.28
CA ASP A 74 -0.54 -9.79 9.14
C ASP A 74 -1.83 -9.22 9.78
N GLY A 75 -2.69 -10.09 10.32
CA GLY A 75 -3.88 -9.66 11.08
C GLY A 75 -3.59 -8.73 12.26
N ALA A 76 -2.36 -8.75 12.79
CA ALA A 76 -1.87 -7.78 13.78
C ALA A 76 -1.50 -6.40 13.19
N GLY A 77 -1.61 -6.21 11.88
CA GLY A 77 -1.22 -4.98 11.18
C GLY A 77 0.29 -4.83 11.00
N GLN A 78 1.05 -5.91 11.16
CA GLN A 78 2.50 -5.89 10.99
C GLN A 78 2.84 -5.90 9.50
N ILE A 79 3.54 -4.86 9.02
CA ILE A 79 3.95 -4.73 7.63
C ILE A 79 5.26 -5.49 7.42
N LYS A 80 5.27 -6.46 6.52
CA LYS A 80 6.45 -7.23 6.11
C LYS A 80 6.72 -7.02 4.63
N GLU A 81 7.93 -6.61 4.28
CA GLU A 81 8.36 -6.54 2.89
C GLU A 81 8.60 -7.95 2.34
N GLN A 82 7.92 -8.30 1.25
CA GLN A 82 8.25 -9.47 0.44
C GLN A 82 9.21 -9.03 -0.67
N ASN A 83 10.42 -9.60 -0.64
CA ASN A 83 11.42 -9.47 -1.70
C ASN A 83 11.19 -10.49 -2.81
#